data_AF-A0A2D6MI84-F1
#
_entry.id   AF-A0A2D6MI84-F1
#
_cell.length_a   1.000
_cell.length_b   1.000
_cell.length_c   1.000
_cell.angle_alpha   90.00
_cell.angle_beta   90.00
_cell.angle_gamma   90.00
#
_symmetry.space_group_name_H-M   'P 1'
#
loop_
_entity.id
_entity.type
_entity.pdbx_description
1 polymer ?
#
loop_
_entity_poly.entity_id
_entity_poly.type
_entity_poly.pdbx_seq_one_letter_code
_entity_poly.pdbx_strand_id
1 'polypeptide(L)'
;MAFLDNSGDIILDAILTETGRRRMAQGTFKITKFAVGDDEIDYALYDKNNGGGPAYYDLEILQTPIGEAGLQLNYGLLTSLAPDILYMPVTRINELKLGLNSVRSSGGMFYVVDTSGDLSGPGDTTIEQGLSTAAIEYMKGTATPNANYVFLETGLDVAFGQVPLGTQPNQQSYLIANQLVDNTFYCFSDSRFFGGMQGGGGASVFANNGKNHSLKASIRLVNTQRTTITMGLDNYKGARVKAIRNQIYYYGDGNDTEESYSVIGGPRSAAMVVSPVVKSGLSPQYALYGFTNQTGIVAAFNVDYIDTTIYVVGSTTGTTAQIPVRIIRRTV
;
A
#
# COMPACT_ATOMS: atom_id res chain seq x y z
N MET A 1 17.23 7.13 -13.45
CA MET A 1 17.88 6.95 -14.77
C MET A 1 16.95 6.25 -15.77
N ALA A 2 17.16 6.43 -17.09
CA ALA A 2 16.47 5.68 -18.14
C ALA A 2 17.52 5.00 -19.04
N PHE A 3 17.36 3.71 -19.32
CA PHE A 3 18.21 3.00 -20.28
C PHE A 3 17.59 3.12 -21.68
N LEU A 4 18.32 3.75 -22.61
CA LEU A 4 18.05 3.63 -24.04
C LEU A 4 18.78 2.39 -24.56
N ASP A 5 18.03 1.48 -25.18
CA ASP A 5 18.60 0.29 -25.80
C ASP A 5 19.49 0.68 -26.98
N ASN A 6 20.81 0.56 -26.76
CA ASN A 6 21.85 0.72 -27.78
C ASN A 6 22.53 -0.61 -28.12
N SER A 7 21.79 -1.73 -28.05
CA SER A 7 22.13 -3.08 -28.52
C SER A 7 23.63 -3.38 -28.76
N GLY A 8 24.37 -3.44 -27.66
CA GLY A 8 25.62 -4.20 -27.53
C GLY A 8 25.43 -5.35 -26.53
N ASP A 9 26.38 -6.28 -26.47
CA ASP A 9 26.37 -7.34 -25.45
C ASP A 9 26.45 -6.73 -24.04
N ILE A 10 25.49 -7.09 -23.18
CA ILE A 10 25.48 -6.68 -21.77
C ILE A 10 26.17 -7.77 -20.95
N ILE A 11 27.31 -7.42 -20.33
CA ILE A 11 28.03 -8.29 -19.39
C ILE A 11 27.60 -7.90 -17.97
N LEU A 12 27.08 -8.87 -17.22
CA LEU A 12 26.64 -8.67 -15.82
C LEU A 12 27.63 -9.34 -14.87
N ASP A 13 28.22 -8.56 -13.97
CA ASP A 13 28.93 -9.06 -12.79
C ASP A 13 27.97 -9.09 -11.59
N ALA A 14 27.87 -10.22 -10.90
CA ALA A 14 26.88 -10.42 -9.84
C ALA A 14 27.35 -11.39 -8.77
N ILE A 15 27.02 -11.08 -7.51
CA ILE A 15 27.25 -11.96 -6.37
C ILE A 15 26.05 -12.89 -6.20
N LEU A 16 26.29 -14.20 -6.14
CA LEU A 16 25.22 -15.19 -5.96
C LEU A 16 24.83 -15.33 -4.49
N THR A 17 23.52 -15.40 -4.23
CA THR A 17 22.97 -15.86 -2.95
C THR A 17 23.34 -17.32 -2.67
N GLU A 18 23.16 -17.79 -1.43
CA GLU A 18 23.41 -19.19 -1.07
C GLU A 18 22.61 -20.17 -1.93
N THR A 19 21.35 -19.86 -2.22
CA THR A 19 20.53 -20.65 -3.16
C THR A 19 21.08 -20.59 -4.59
N GLY A 20 21.59 -19.42 -5.01
CA GLY A 20 22.28 -19.26 -6.29
C GLY A 20 23.52 -20.16 -6.40
N ARG A 21 24.41 -20.12 -5.40
CA ARG A 21 25.62 -20.97 -5.31
C ARG A 21 25.26 -22.46 -5.35
N ARG A 22 24.24 -22.87 -4.60
CA ARG A 22 23.75 -24.27 -4.61
C ARG A 22 23.29 -24.72 -5.99
N ARG A 23 22.50 -23.89 -6.68
CA ARG A 23 22.04 -24.17 -8.04
C ARG A 23 23.19 -24.21 -9.04
N MET A 24 24.20 -23.37 -8.85
CA MET A 24 25.40 -23.35 -9.69
C MET A 24 26.21 -24.63 -9.51
N ALA A 25 26.43 -25.06 -8.25
CA ALA A 25 27.09 -26.33 -7.95
C ALA A 25 26.34 -27.55 -8.50
N GLN A 26 25.00 -27.48 -8.56
CA GLN A 26 24.15 -28.52 -9.14
C GLN A 26 24.06 -28.47 -10.68
N GLY A 27 24.67 -27.48 -11.34
CA GLY A 27 24.58 -27.28 -12.79
C GLY A 27 23.19 -26.85 -13.29
N THR A 28 22.30 -26.42 -12.39
CA THR A 28 20.92 -26.01 -12.72
C THR A 28 20.71 -24.49 -12.64
N PHE A 29 21.79 -23.73 -12.50
CA PHE A 29 21.71 -22.28 -12.42
C PHE A 29 21.20 -21.67 -13.71
N LYS A 30 20.13 -20.87 -13.59
CA LYS A 30 19.56 -20.06 -14.67
C LYS A 30 19.15 -18.71 -14.08
N ILE A 31 19.59 -17.63 -14.70
CA ILE A 31 19.09 -16.28 -14.40
C ILE A 31 17.70 -16.18 -15.05
N THR A 32 16.65 -16.19 -14.23
CA THR A 32 15.27 -16.10 -14.72
C THR A 32 14.71 -14.69 -14.65
N LYS A 33 15.26 -13.86 -13.77
CA LYS A 33 14.91 -12.46 -13.54
C LYS A 33 16.13 -11.74 -13.00
N PHE A 34 16.26 -10.46 -13.34
CA PHE A 34 17.18 -9.53 -12.71
C PHE A 34 16.43 -8.21 -12.49
N ALA A 35 16.92 -7.42 -11.54
CA ALA A 35 16.51 -6.04 -11.34
C ALA A 35 17.78 -5.22 -11.23
N VAL A 36 17.71 -3.98 -11.70
CA VAL A 36 18.79 -2.99 -11.60
C VAL A 36 18.26 -1.84 -10.75
N GLY A 37 19.13 -1.13 -10.04
CA GLY A 37 18.78 0.02 -9.22
C GLY A 37 19.98 0.97 -9.13
N ASP A 38 19.76 2.14 -8.54
CA ASP A 38 20.73 3.21 -8.31
C ASP A 38 20.70 3.68 -6.86
N ASP A 39 20.43 2.76 -5.92
CA ASP A 39 20.25 3.04 -4.49
C ASP A 39 21.49 3.67 -3.83
N GLU A 40 22.67 3.51 -4.43
CA GLU A 40 23.92 4.11 -3.98
C GLU A 40 24.05 5.60 -4.33
N ILE A 41 23.19 6.13 -5.21
CA ILE A 41 23.23 7.52 -5.66
C ILE A 41 22.31 8.39 -4.81
N ASP A 42 22.90 9.30 -4.03
CA ASP A 42 22.14 10.34 -3.33
C ASP A 42 21.85 11.54 -4.25
N TYR A 43 20.65 11.54 -4.83
CA TYR A 43 20.18 12.64 -5.69
C TYR A 43 19.93 13.96 -4.95
N ALA A 44 19.91 13.98 -3.60
CA ALA A 44 19.77 15.21 -2.83
C ALA A 44 21.03 16.10 -2.93
N LEU A 45 22.17 15.54 -3.33
CA LEU A 45 23.42 16.27 -3.61
C LEU A 45 23.36 17.12 -4.90
N TYR A 46 22.26 17.04 -5.65
CA TYR A 46 22.06 17.86 -6.84
C TYR A 46 21.72 19.31 -6.47
N ASP A 47 22.71 20.21 -6.53
CA ASP A 47 22.55 21.63 -6.18
C ASP A 47 22.22 22.50 -7.40
N LYS A 48 20.93 22.78 -7.59
CA LYS A 48 20.43 23.71 -8.63
C LYS A 48 20.88 25.15 -8.44
N ASN A 49 21.35 25.52 -7.25
CA ASN A 49 21.74 26.88 -6.89
C ASN A 49 23.25 27.10 -6.89
N ASN A 50 24.04 26.12 -7.37
CA ASN A 50 25.49 26.24 -7.38
C ASN A 50 25.94 27.47 -8.19
N GLY A 51 26.70 28.36 -7.55
CA GLY A 51 27.18 29.61 -8.15
C GLY A 51 28.13 29.43 -9.34
N GLY A 52 28.71 28.24 -9.51
CA GLY A 52 29.53 27.88 -10.67
C GLY A 52 28.75 27.63 -11.96
N GLY A 53 27.41 27.59 -11.88
CA GLY A 53 26.53 27.34 -13.02
C GLY A 53 26.25 25.85 -13.28
N PRO A 54 25.50 25.52 -14.35
CA PRO A 54 24.93 24.18 -14.54
C PRO A 54 25.93 23.03 -14.61
N ALA A 55 27.19 23.31 -14.97
CA ALA A 55 28.25 22.31 -15.04
C ALA A 55 28.68 21.77 -13.66
N TYR A 56 28.22 22.38 -12.57
CA TYR A 56 28.57 22.01 -11.20
C TYR A 56 27.37 21.52 -10.39
N TYR A 57 26.16 21.43 -10.99
CA TYR A 57 24.95 21.02 -10.27
C TYR A 57 25.00 19.56 -9.81
N ASP A 58 25.72 18.71 -10.55
CA ASP A 58 25.83 17.27 -10.31
C ASP A 58 27.26 16.81 -9.93
N LEU A 59 28.17 17.75 -9.67
CA LEU A 59 29.59 17.43 -9.48
C LEU A 59 29.81 16.47 -8.30
N GLU A 60 29.12 16.67 -7.17
CA GLU A 60 29.23 15.81 -5.99
C GLU A 60 28.71 14.40 -6.27
N ILE A 61 27.61 14.28 -7.04
CA ILE A 61 27.05 13.00 -7.46
C ILE A 61 28.05 12.25 -8.37
N LEU A 62 28.64 12.95 -9.35
CA LEU A 62 29.62 12.36 -10.27
C LEU A 62 30.92 11.92 -9.58
N GLN A 63 31.26 12.54 -8.46
CA GLN A 63 32.44 12.19 -7.65
C GLN A 63 32.15 11.12 -6.58
N THR A 64 30.88 10.74 -6.39
CA THR A 64 30.51 9.74 -5.39
C THR A 64 30.98 8.36 -5.84
N PRO A 65 31.82 7.67 -5.05
CA PRO A 65 32.30 6.33 -5.40
C PRO A 65 31.13 5.34 -5.35
N ILE A 66 30.91 4.61 -6.44
CA ILE A 66 29.90 3.55 -6.52
C ILE A 66 30.50 2.26 -5.96
N GLY A 67 29.82 1.67 -4.97
CA GLY A 67 30.22 0.41 -4.37
C GLY A 67 30.02 -0.80 -5.30
N GLU A 68 30.52 -1.96 -4.89
CA GLU A 68 30.23 -3.22 -5.59
C GLU A 68 28.74 -3.59 -5.48
N ALA A 69 28.24 -4.37 -6.43
CA ALA A 69 26.83 -4.77 -6.46
C ALA A 69 26.42 -5.51 -5.18
N GLY A 70 25.51 -4.90 -4.42
CA GLY A 70 24.93 -5.47 -3.20
C GLY A 70 23.80 -6.45 -3.46
N LEU A 71 23.52 -7.33 -2.48
CA LEU A 71 22.37 -8.26 -2.55
C LEU A 71 21.02 -7.61 -2.19
N GLN A 72 21.02 -6.39 -1.65
CA GLN A 72 19.81 -5.66 -1.25
C GLN A 72 19.62 -4.43 -2.15
N LEU A 73 18.62 -4.49 -3.00
CA LEU A 73 18.06 -3.32 -3.69
C LEU A 73 16.85 -2.83 -2.90
N ASN A 74 16.87 -1.56 -2.51
CA ASN A 74 15.75 -0.83 -1.93
C ASN A 74 14.77 -0.38 -3.01
N TYR A 75 15.28 0.19 -4.12
CA TYR A 75 14.48 0.70 -5.23
C TYR A 75 14.96 0.14 -6.57
N GLY A 76 14.20 -0.83 -7.10
CA GLY A 76 14.44 -1.32 -8.46
C GLY A 76 13.93 -0.35 -9.51
N LEU A 77 14.66 -0.20 -10.62
CA LEU A 77 14.20 0.54 -11.78
C LEU A 77 12.91 -0.07 -12.32
N LEU A 78 11.93 0.79 -12.55
CA LEU A 78 10.64 0.44 -13.12
C LEU A 78 10.67 0.65 -14.64
N THR A 79 10.08 -0.28 -15.39
CA THR A 79 9.86 -0.07 -16.82
C THR A 79 8.60 0.77 -17.02
N SER A 80 8.75 1.90 -17.70
CA SER A 80 7.63 2.74 -18.12
C SER A 80 7.53 2.75 -19.64
N LEU A 81 6.29 2.87 -20.15
CA LEU A 81 6.02 3.06 -21.58
C LEU A 81 6.17 4.51 -22.03
N ALA A 82 6.04 5.48 -21.12
CA ALA A 82 6.19 6.89 -21.44
C ALA A 82 7.65 7.34 -21.17
N PRO A 83 8.35 7.89 -22.19
CA PRO A 83 9.75 8.27 -22.08
C PRO A 83 9.98 9.54 -21.23
N ASP A 84 8.96 10.41 -21.13
CA ASP A 84 9.09 11.76 -20.54
C ASP A 84 8.21 11.94 -19.29
N ILE A 85 8.23 10.99 -18.37
CA ILE A 85 7.49 11.12 -17.10
C ILE A 85 8.27 12.03 -16.14
N LEU A 86 7.65 13.15 -15.75
CA LEU A 86 8.18 14.04 -14.71
C LEU A 86 7.72 13.65 -13.30
N TYR A 87 6.54 13.06 -13.16
CA TYR A 87 5.93 12.74 -11.86
C TYR A 87 5.51 11.27 -11.79
N MET A 88 5.89 10.60 -10.71
CA MET A 88 5.41 9.25 -10.39
C MET A 88 4.32 9.31 -9.33
N PRO A 89 3.25 8.51 -9.46
CA PRO A 89 2.26 8.38 -8.40
C PRO A 89 2.87 7.76 -7.15
N VAL A 90 2.25 8.05 -6.01
CA VAL A 90 2.49 7.35 -4.74
C VAL A 90 1.18 6.72 -4.26
N THR A 91 1.26 5.77 -3.33
CA THR A 91 0.09 5.27 -2.59
C THR A 91 0.12 5.81 -1.17
N ARG A 92 -1.00 6.35 -0.68
CA ARG A 92 -1.18 6.82 0.70
C ARG A 92 -2.43 6.22 1.33
N ILE A 93 -2.36 5.98 2.64
CA ILE A 93 -3.53 5.58 3.41
C ILE A 93 -4.32 6.84 3.76
N ASN A 94 -5.63 6.82 3.50
CA ASN A 94 -6.53 7.91 3.84
C ASN A 94 -7.22 7.60 5.18
N GLU A 95 -6.86 8.38 6.20
CA GLU A 95 -7.41 8.32 7.56
C GLU A 95 -8.32 9.53 7.87
N LEU A 96 -8.82 10.23 6.85
CA LEU A 96 -9.78 11.33 7.03
C LEU A 96 -11.15 10.80 7.45
N LYS A 97 -11.94 11.65 8.13
CA LYS A 97 -13.31 11.30 8.53
C LYS A 97 -14.28 11.51 7.36
N LEU A 98 -14.39 10.50 6.50
CA LEU A 98 -15.20 10.56 5.28
C LEU A 98 -16.70 10.29 5.48
N GLY A 99 -17.15 9.96 6.70
CA GLY A 99 -18.51 9.46 6.93
C GLY A 99 -18.76 8.09 6.29
N LEU A 100 -17.69 7.34 6.04
CA LEU A 100 -17.67 5.98 5.51
C LEU A 100 -17.15 5.00 6.57
N ASN A 101 -17.14 3.71 6.25
CA ASN A 101 -16.59 2.66 7.14
C ASN A 101 -15.05 2.52 7.06
N SER A 102 -14.35 3.58 6.64
CA SER A 102 -12.88 3.62 6.64
C SER A 102 -12.36 3.64 8.07
N VAL A 103 -11.42 2.76 8.40
CA VAL A 103 -10.77 2.74 9.71
C VAL A 103 -9.50 3.57 9.73
N ARG A 104 -9.18 4.10 10.91
CA ARG A 104 -7.93 4.78 11.22
C ARG A 104 -7.07 3.91 12.12
N SER A 105 -5.76 4.01 11.96
CA SER A 105 -4.80 3.31 12.80
C SER A 105 -4.82 3.89 14.21
N SER A 106 -4.52 3.03 15.18
CA SER A 106 -4.26 3.44 16.57
C SER A 106 -2.82 3.07 16.89
N GLY A 107 -2.00 4.09 17.17
CA GLY A 107 -0.56 3.90 17.35
C GLY A 107 0.17 3.38 16.10
N GLY A 108 -0.31 3.70 14.91
CA GLY A 108 0.26 3.22 13.63
C GLY A 108 -0.12 1.79 13.25
N MET A 109 -0.99 1.13 14.02
CA MET A 109 -1.47 -0.23 13.76
C MET A 109 -2.96 -0.24 13.39
N PHE A 110 -3.32 -1.05 12.38
CA PHE A 110 -4.70 -1.34 12.03
C PHE A 110 -5.17 -2.62 12.71
N TYR A 111 -6.33 -2.58 13.36
CA TYR A 111 -6.83 -3.73 14.12
C TYR A 111 -7.77 -4.59 13.27
N VAL A 112 -7.60 -5.90 13.33
CA VAL A 112 -8.49 -6.89 12.73
C VAL A 112 -8.96 -7.84 13.82
N VAL A 113 -10.28 -7.98 13.95
CA VAL A 113 -10.88 -8.80 14.98
C VAL A 113 -10.87 -10.28 14.61
N ASP A 114 -10.49 -11.13 15.55
CA ASP A 114 -10.81 -12.54 15.61
C ASP A 114 -11.76 -12.79 16.80
N THR A 115 -12.99 -13.21 16.52
CA THR A 115 -14.02 -13.47 17.53
C THR A 115 -13.89 -14.86 18.16
N SER A 116 -12.85 -15.64 17.84
CA SER A 116 -12.68 -17.01 18.34
C SER A 116 -12.55 -17.14 19.86
N GLY A 117 -12.16 -16.05 20.55
CA GLY A 117 -12.05 -15.99 22.01
C GLY A 117 -13.22 -15.30 22.71
N ASP A 118 -14.26 -14.90 21.99
CA ASP A 118 -15.42 -14.24 22.60
C ASP A 118 -16.25 -15.24 23.43
N LEU A 119 -16.70 -14.79 24.60
CA LEU A 119 -17.66 -15.51 25.43
C LEU A 119 -19.09 -15.14 25.02
N SER A 120 -20.04 -16.06 25.25
CA SER A 120 -21.44 -15.93 24.82
C SER A 120 -22.44 -15.81 25.99
N GLY A 121 -21.99 -15.44 27.19
CA GLY A 121 -22.83 -15.29 28.37
C GLY A 121 -23.52 -13.92 28.46
N PRO A 122 -24.62 -13.80 29.24
CA PRO A 122 -25.25 -12.50 29.51
C PRO A 122 -24.27 -11.56 30.22
N GLY A 123 -24.00 -10.39 29.64
CA GLY A 123 -23.09 -9.39 30.21
C GLY A 123 -21.62 -9.54 29.79
N ASP A 124 -21.28 -10.55 28.99
CA ASP A 124 -19.95 -10.67 28.42
C ASP A 124 -19.66 -9.55 27.43
N THR A 125 -18.49 -8.93 27.58
CA THR A 125 -17.98 -7.95 26.61
C THR A 125 -17.23 -8.70 25.51
N THR A 126 -17.63 -8.50 24.25
CA THR A 126 -16.91 -9.05 23.08
C THR A 126 -15.66 -8.24 22.78
N ILE A 127 -14.73 -8.81 22.00
CA ILE A 127 -13.56 -8.08 21.51
C ILE A 127 -13.95 -6.81 20.74
N GLU A 128 -14.99 -6.87 19.91
CA GLU A 128 -15.53 -5.73 19.17
C GLU A 128 -16.04 -4.62 20.10
N GLN A 129 -16.77 -4.97 21.14
CA GLN A 129 -17.26 -4.00 22.14
C GLN A 129 -16.10 -3.40 22.93
N GLY A 130 -15.14 -4.22 23.35
CA GLY A 130 -13.96 -3.77 24.09
C GLY A 130 -13.11 -2.77 23.32
N LEU A 131 -12.85 -3.03 22.04
CA LEU A 131 -12.16 -2.09 21.14
C LEU A 131 -12.95 -0.80 20.92
N SER A 132 -14.28 -0.91 20.77
CA SER A 132 -15.15 0.26 20.60
C SER A 132 -15.13 1.16 21.84
N THR A 133 -15.16 0.59 23.05
CA THR A 133 -15.01 1.33 24.31
C THR A 133 -13.64 2.00 24.44
N ALA A 134 -12.59 1.36 23.92
CA ALA A 134 -11.24 1.92 23.85
C ALA A 134 -11.07 2.98 22.74
N ALA A 135 -12.13 3.30 21.98
CA ALA A 135 -12.10 4.17 20.80
C ALA A 135 -11.08 3.72 19.72
N ILE A 136 -10.84 2.41 19.63
CA ILE A 136 -10.00 1.80 18.60
C ILE A 136 -10.90 1.35 17.45
N GLU A 137 -10.65 1.87 16.25
CA GLU A 137 -11.33 1.45 15.03
C GLU A 137 -10.72 0.13 14.53
N TYR A 138 -11.57 -0.77 14.01
CA TYR A 138 -11.16 -2.13 13.64
C TYR A 138 -11.91 -2.67 12.42
N MET A 139 -11.29 -3.62 11.73
CA MET A 139 -11.90 -4.44 10.69
C MET A 139 -12.45 -5.74 11.29
N LYS A 140 -13.59 -6.25 10.77
CA LYS A 140 -14.31 -7.40 11.36
C LYS A 140 -13.60 -8.75 11.24
N GLY A 141 -12.54 -8.86 10.43
CA GLY A 141 -11.84 -10.13 10.17
C GLY A 141 -12.69 -11.22 9.51
N THR A 142 -13.92 -10.91 9.11
CA THR A 142 -14.87 -11.83 8.48
C THR A 142 -15.45 -11.19 7.22
N ALA A 143 -15.79 -12.01 6.23
CA ALA A 143 -16.26 -11.51 4.94
C ALA A 143 -17.69 -10.92 5.04
N THR A 144 -17.80 -9.59 5.12
CA THR A 144 -19.08 -8.88 5.26
C THR A 144 -19.15 -7.68 4.31
N PRO A 145 -20.19 -7.52 3.46
CA PRO A 145 -20.25 -6.47 2.45
C PRO A 145 -20.13 -5.02 2.95
N ASN A 146 -20.51 -4.76 4.21
CA ASN A 146 -20.47 -3.45 4.84
C ASN A 146 -19.48 -3.40 6.02
N ALA A 147 -18.50 -4.32 6.08
CA ALA A 147 -17.45 -4.26 7.09
C ALA A 147 -16.58 -3.00 6.94
N ASN A 148 -15.86 -2.69 8.01
CA ASN A 148 -14.86 -1.65 8.00
C ASN A 148 -13.62 -2.07 7.21
N TYR A 149 -12.91 -1.11 6.64
CA TYR A 149 -11.78 -1.33 5.74
C TYR A 149 -10.72 -0.24 5.87
N VAL A 150 -9.49 -0.53 5.45
CA VAL A 150 -8.47 0.50 5.23
C VAL A 150 -8.69 1.11 3.85
N PHE A 151 -8.70 2.44 3.77
CA PHE A 151 -8.84 3.18 2.51
C PHE A 151 -7.48 3.69 2.07
N LEU A 152 -7.14 3.46 0.80
CA LEU A 152 -5.91 3.95 0.20
C LEU A 152 -6.23 4.74 -1.06
N GLU A 153 -5.39 5.72 -1.33
CA GLU A 153 -5.43 6.55 -2.52
C GLU A 153 -4.09 6.50 -3.24
N THR A 154 -4.15 6.71 -4.55
CA THR A 154 -2.98 6.84 -5.41
C THR A 154 -3.08 8.10 -6.23
N GLY A 155 -1.93 8.68 -6.58
CA GLY A 155 -1.86 9.93 -7.32
C GLY A 155 -0.56 10.68 -7.09
N LEU A 156 -0.47 11.89 -7.63
CA LEU A 156 0.70 12.75 -7.46
C LEU A 156 0.60 13.50 -6.14
N ASP A 157 1.46 13.15 -5.18
CA ASP A 157 1.46 13.76 -3.85
C ASP A 157 2.28 15.06 -3.85
N VAL A 158 1.62 16.13 -4.26
CA VAL A 158 2.07 17.51 -4.03
C VAL A 158 1.17 18.16 -3.00
N ALA A 159 1.64 19.24 -2.39
CA ALA A 159 0.81 20.03 -1.47
C ALA A 159 -0.46 20.54 -2.17
N PHE A 160 -1.55 20.66 -1.42
CA PHE A 160 -2.80 21.20 -1.95
C PHE A 160 -2.62 22.64 -2.46
N GLY A 161 -3.33 22.96 -3.54
CA GLY A 161 -3.18 24.23 -4.24
C GLY A 161 -1.85 24.42 -4.98
N GLN A 162 -0.96 23.43 -5.00
CA GLN A 162 0.30 23.49 -5.76
C GLN A 162 0.21 22.75 -7.09
N VAL A 163 1.09 23.12 -8.03
CA VAL A 163 1.18 22.50 -9.36
C VAL A 163 1.93 21.16 -9.26
N PRO A 164 1.45 20.08 -9.90
CA PRO A 164 0.21 20.00 -10.66
C PRO A 164 -1.02 20.02 -9.75
N LEU A 165 -1.97 20.91 -10.03
CA LEU A 165 -3.22 21.00 -9.27
C LEU A 165 -4.06 19.74 -9.50
N GLY A 166 -4.79 19.29 -8.48
CA GLY A 166 -5.67 18.13 -8.53
C GLY A 166 -6.96 18.30 -9.36
N THR A 167 -6.91 18.99 -10.50
CA THR A 167 -8.05 19.20 -11.40
C THR A 167 -8.25 18.00 -12.33
N GLN A 168 -9.47 17.82 -12.85
CA GLN A 168 -9.76 16.78 -13.84
C GLN A 168 -8.90 16.87 -15.12
N PRO A 169 -8.66 18.05 -15.72
CA PRO A 169 -7.74 18.17 -16.85
C PRO A 169 -6.32 17.70 -16.53
N ASN A 170 -5.80 18.03 -15.35
CA ASN A 170 -4.46 17.58 -14.96
C ASN A 170 -4.41 16.07 -14.70
N GLN A 171 -5.46 15.45 -14.15
CA GLN A 171 -5.55 13.99 -14.08
C GLN A 171 -5.45 13.35 -15.47
N GLN A 172 -6.14 13.92 -16.46
CA GLN A 172 -6.08 13.40 -17.82
C GLN A 172 -4.67 13.49 -18.42
N SER A 173 -4.00 14.65 -18.27
CA SER A 173 -2.69 14.90 -18.87
C SER A 173 -1.54 14.20 -18.16
N TYR A 174 -1.49 14.24 -16.83
CA TYR A 174 -0.36 13.71 -16.07
C TYR A 174 -0.48 12.22 -15.79
N LEU A 175 -1.69 11.69 -15.62
CA LEU A 175 -1.89 10.29 -15.20
C LEU A 175 -2.44 9.42 -16.32
N ILE A 176 -3.60 9.77 -16.88
CA ILE A 176 -4.29 8.89 -17.83
C ILE A 176 -3.52 8.79 -19.15
N ALA A 177 -3.05 9.92 -19.69
CA ALA A 177 -2.28 9.94 -20.95
C ALA A 177 -0.95 9.17 -20.84
N ASN A 178 -0.33 9.17 -19.66
CA ASN A 178 0.94 8.49 -19.39
C ASN A 178 0.75 7.05 -18.86
N GLN A 179 -0.48 6.53 -18.84
CA GLN A 179 -0.81 5.20 -18.32
C GLN A 179 -0.42 4.96 -16.85
N LEU A 180 -0.43 6.02 -16.03
CA LEU A 180 -0.10 5.98 -14.60
C LEU A 180 -1.34 5.75 -13.72
N VAL A 181 -2.28 4.96 -14.21
CA VAL A 181 -3.53 4.64 -13.51
C VAL A 181 -3.69 3.16 -13.27
N ASP A 182 -3.75 2.80 -11.98
CA ASP A 182 -3.99 1.43 -11.56
C ASP A 182 -5.47 1.09 -11.62
N ASN A 183 -5.84 0.16 -12.50
CA ASN A 183 -7.19 -0.44 -12.51
C ASN A 183 -7.35 -1.55 -11.47
N THR A 184 -6.25 -2.01 -10.90
CA THR A 184 -6.19 -3.16 -9.99
C THR A 184 -4.98 -3.02 -9.10
N PHE A 185 -5.14 -3.48 -7.86
CA PHE A 185 -4.08 -3.62 -6.87
C PHE A 185 -3.92 -5.08 -6.51
N TYR A 186 -2.68 -5.50 -6.27
CA TYR A 186 -2.37 -6.76 -5.63
C TYR A 186 -2.11 -6.49 -4.16
N CYS A 187 -2.91 -7.09 -3.28
CA CYS A 187 -2.57 -7.07 -1.87
C CYS A 187 -2.11 -8.45 -1.43
N PHE A 188 -0.97 -8.47 -0.77
CA PHE A 188 -0.30 -9.66 -0.29
C PHE A 188 -0.44 -9.70 1.22
N SER A 189 -0.91 -10.82 1.74
CA SER A 189 -1.08 -11.03 3.16
C SER A 189 -0.55 -12.40 3.58
N ASP A 190 -0.16 -12.52 4.84
CA ASP A 190 0.34 -13.77 5.40
C ASP A 190 -0.76 -14.85 5.44
N SER A 191 -0.59 -15.89 4.64
CA SER A 191 -1.53 -16.99 4.49
C SER A 191 -1.60 -17.94 5.69
N ARG A 192 -0.70 -17.78 6.67
CA ARG A 192 -0.82 -18.44 7.96
C ARG A 192 -1.99 -17.86 8.75
N PHE A 193 -2.23 -16.57 8.63
CA PHE A 193 -3.20 -15.83 9.43
C PHE A 193 -4.46 -15.44 8.68
N PHE A 194 -4.37 -15.19 7.37
CA PHE A 194 -5.52 -14.76 6.56
C PHE A 194 -5.98 -15.87 5.61
N GLY A 195 -7.29 -16.10 5.59
CA GLY A 195 -7.95 -17.05 4.67
C GLY A 195 -8.39 -16.39 3.35
N GLY A 196 -8.61 -15.08 3.37
CA GLY A 196 -9.07 -14.32 2.21
C GLY A 196 -8.98 -12.81 2.44
N MET A 197 -9.54 -12.06 1.49
CA MET A 197 -9.52 -10.61 1.52
C MET A 197 -10.71 -10.06 0.77
N GLN A 198 -11.25 -8.94 1.26
CA GLN A 198 -12.28 -8.17 0.59
C GLN A 198 -11.70 -6.85 0.10
N GLY A 199 -12.30 -6.33 -0.98
CA GLY A 199 -11.96 -5.03 -1.52
C GLY A 199 -13.16 -4.37 -2.18
N GLY A 200 -12.92 -3.22 -2.82
CA GLY A 200 -13.98 -2.42 -3.42
C GLY A 200 -14.72 -3.17 -4.53
N GLY A 201 -16.05 -3.22 -4.44
CA GLY A 201 -16.92 -3.72 -5.50
C GLY A 201 -16.94 -2.81 -6.72
N GLY A 202 -17.33 -3.34 -7.87
CA GLY A 202 -17.35 -2.59 -9.13
C GLY A 202 -18.33 -1.41 -9.19
N ALA A 203 -19.28 -1.33 -8.26
CA ALA A 203 -20.23 -0.24 -8.12
C ALA A 203 -19.81 0.82 -7.10
N SER A 204 -18.64 0.67 -6.47
CA SER A 204 -18.13 1.64 -5.52
C SER A 204 -17.77 2.96 -6.20
N VAL A 205 -18.08 4.08 -5.55
CA VAL A 205 -17.88 5.44 -6.06
C VAL A 205 -17.11 6.25 -5.02
N PHE A 206 -16.21 7.11 -5.50
CA PHE A 206 -15.49 8.09 -4.68
C PHE A 206 -15.28 9.38 -5.50
N ALA A 207 -16.15 10.37 -5.26
CA ALA A 207 -16.19 11.62 -6.02
C ALA A 207 -16.65 12.79 -5.14
N ASN A 208 -16.28 14.02 -5.50
CA ASN A 208 -16.78 15.24 -4.85
C ASN A 208 -17.69 16.04 -5.79
N ASN A 209 -18.54 15.35 -6.55
CA ASN A 209 -19.50 15.94 -7.48
C ASN A 209 -20.93 16.03 -6.92
N GLY A 210 -21.07 15.99 -5.59
CA GLY A 210 -22.31 16.32 -4.91
C GLY A 210 -22.63 17.81 -5.03
N LYS A 211 -23.77 18.23 -4.46
CA LYS A 211 -24.12 19.65 -4.40
C LYS A 211 -23.03 20.44 -3.65
N ASN A 212 -22.58 21.57 -4.20
CA ASN A 212 -21.48 22.38 -3.67
C ASN A 212 -20.21 21.54 -3.43
N HIS A 213 -19.87 20.70 -4.41
CA HIS A 213 -18.71 19.80 -4.37
C HIS A 213 -18.67 18.88 -3.15
N SER A 214 -19.82 18.56 -2.55
CA SER A 214 -19.89 17.62 -1.43
C SER A 214 -19.50 16.20 -1.84
N LEU A 215 -19.02 15.42 -0.87
CA LEU A 215 -18.66 14.02 -1.07
C LEU A 215 -19.86 13.19 -1.55
N LYS A 216 -19.67 12.50 -2.66
CA LYS A 216 -20.52 11.44 -3.18
C LYS A 216 -19.71 10.15 -3.23
N ALA A 217 -19.72 9.43 -2.12
CA ALA A 217 -18.99 8.18 -1.98
C ALA A 217 -19.89 7.04 -1.49
N SER A 218 -19.70 5.86 -2.05
CA SER A 218 -20.33 4.63 -1.58
C SER A 218 -19.38 3.47 -1.84
N ILE A 219 -19.05 2.72 -0.80
CA ILE A 219 -18.13 1.59 -0.89
C ILE A 219 -18.87 0.34 -0.45
N ARG A 220 -18.89 -0.67 -1.32
CA ARG A 220 -19.40 -2.00 -0.98
C ARG A 220 -18.27 -3.01 -1.12
N LEU A 221 -17.99 -3.74 -0.05
CA LEU A 221 -16.96 -4.78 -0.07
C LEU A 221 -17.45 -6.03 -0.79
N VAL A 222 -16.55 -6.62 -1.57
CA VAL A 222 -16.73 -7.92 -2.23
C VAL A 222 -15.51 -8.79 -2.00
N ASN A 223 -15.71 -10.10 -2.01
CA ASN A 223 -14.59 -11.04 -1.94
C ASN A 223 -13.70 -10.89 -3.18
N THR A 224 -12.40 -10.83 -2.93
CA THR A 224 -11.39 -10.68 -3.98
C THR A 224 -11.01 -12.05 -4.56
N GLN A 225 -10.43 -12.05 -5.75
CA GLN A 225 -9.91 -13.26 -6.37
C GLN A 225 -8.44 -13.46 -5.98
N ARG A 226 -8.05 -14.69 -5.64
CA ARG A 226 -6.63 -15.02 -5.44
C ARG A 226 -5.87 -14.85 -6.75
N THR A 227 -4.62 -14.39 -6.67
CA THR A 227 -3.71 -14.30 -7.81
C THR A 227 -2.53 -15.26 -7.63
N THR A 228 -1.95 -15.69 -8.75
CA THR A 228 -0.69 -16.46 -8.79
C THR A 228 0.53 -15.56 -8.73
N ILE A 229 0.36 -14.24 -8.88
CA ILE A 229 1.42 -13.26 -8.68
C ILE A 229 1.91 -13.36 -7.24
N THR A 230 3.22 -13.39 -7.09
CA THR A 230 3.92 -13.47 -5.81
C THR A 230 4.85 -12.28 -5.67
N MET A 231 4.97 -11.79 -4.45
CA MET A 231 5.97 -10.79 -4.09
C MET A 231 7.31 -11.41 -3.67
N GLY A 232 7.44 -12.74 -3.73
CA GLY A 232 8.67 -13.45 -3.36
C GLY A 232 8.87 -13.65 -1.85
N LEU A 233 7.95 -13.18 -1.01
CA LEU A 233 7.96 -13.45 0.43
C LEU A 233 7.29 -14.80 0.75
N ASP A 234 7.96 -15.60 1.57
CA ASP A 234 7.42 -16.87 2.05
C ASP A 234 6.12 -16.67 2.83
N ASN A 235 5.18 -17.60 2.66
CA ASN A 235 3.85 -17.58 3.28
C ASN A 235 2.95 -16.39 2.88
N TYR A 236 3.39 -15.46 2.05
CA TYR A 236 2.52 -14.42 1.51
C TYR A 236 1.75 -14.91 0.28
N LYS A 237 0.47 -14.59 0.21
CA LYS A 237 -0.40 -14.89 -0.93
C LYS A 237 -1.05 -13.61 -1.43
N GLY A 238 -1.08 -13.45 -2.75
CA GLY A 238 -1.68 -12.29 -3.39
C GLY A 238 -3.19 -12.48 -3.61
N ALA A 239 -3.92 -11.39 -3.42
CA ALA A 239 -5.30 -11.25 -3.85
C ALA A 239 -5.47 -9.98 -4.69
N ARG A 240 -6.31 -10.09 -5.72
CA ARG A 240 -6.55 -9.05 -6.71
C ARG A 240 -7.73 -8.18 -6.27
N VAL A 241 -7.44 -6.94 -5.91
CA VAL A 241 -8.42 -5.93 -5.52
C VAL A 241 -8.68 -4.99 -6.68
N LYS A 242 -9.96 -4.77 -7.00
CA LYS A 242 -10.35 -3.82 -8.03
C LYS A 242 -10.18 -2.40 -7.50
N ALA A 243 -9.59 -1.53 -8.32
CA ALA A 243 -9.49 -0.12 -8.04
C ALA A 243 -10.86 0.58 -8.15
N ILE A 244 -11.04 1.62 -7.34
CA ILE A 244 -12.15 2.57 -7.40
C ILE A 244 -11.61 3.81 -8.09
N ARG A 245 -12.38 4.39 -9.03
CA ARG A 245 -11.95 5.65 -9.66
C ARG A 245 -11.96 6.75 -8.61
N ASN A 246 -10.84 7.45 -8.47
CA ASN A 246 -10.76 8.62 -7.60
C ASN A 246 -11.14 9.86 -8.41
N GLN A 247 -12.34 10.37 -8.17
CA GLN A 247 -12.90 11.54 -8.85
C GLN A 247 -13.05 12.72 -7.88
N ILE A 248 -12.14 12.82 -6.91
CA ILE A 248 -12.00 14.00 -6.06
C ILE A 248 -11.17 15.04 -6.83
N TYR A 249 -11.78 16.16 -7.18
CA TYR A 249 -11.13 17.22 -7.94
C TYR A 249 -11.07 18.52 -7.15
N TYR A 250 -9.99 19.26 -7.39
CA TYR A 250 -9.92 20.70 -7.14
C TYR A 250 -10.67 21.44 -8.26
N TYR A 251 -11.57 22.36 -7.91
CA TYR A 251 -12.38 23.11 -8.89
C TYR A 251 -11.90 24.56 -9.05
N GLY A 252 -11.28 25.14 -8.03
CA GLY A 252 -10.77 26.51 -8.04
C GLY A 252 -11.86 27.58 -8.08
N ASP A 253 -13.07 27.24 -7.62
CA ASP A 253 -14.24 28.12 -7.64
C ASP A 253 -14.58 28.71 -6.25
N GLY A 254 -13.72 28.48 -5.26
CA GLY A 254 -13.89 28.96 -3.89
C GLY A 254 -14.77 28.07 -3.02
N ASN A 255 -15.33 26.97 -3.55
CA ASN A 255 -16.01 25.92 -2.79
C ASN A 255 -15.24 24.61 -2.81
N ASP A 256 -13.90 24.68 -2.79
CA ASP A 256 -13.01 23.54 -2.87
C ASP A 256 -13.13 22.64 -1.62
N THR A 257 -13.34 21.34 -1.85
CA THR A 257 -13.64 20.35 -0.79
C THR A 257 -12.66 19.18 -0.78
N GLU A 258 -11.75 19.11 -1.76
CA GLU A 258 -10.85 17.98 -1.96
C GLU A 258 -9.96 17.71 -0.75
N GLU A 259 -9.51 18.76 -0.03
CA GLU A 259 -8.72 18.63 1.20
C GLU A 259 -9.46 17.89 2.31
N SER A 260 -10.79 17.99 2.34
CA SER A 260 -11.61 17.29 3.34
C SER A 260 -11.76 15.80 3.05
N TYR A 261 -11.45 15.36 1.82
CA TYR A 261 -11.78 14.02 1.34
C TYR A 261 -10.58 13.21 0.86
N SER A 262 -9.53 13.85 0.34
CA SER A 262 -8.34 13.21 -0.22
C SER A 262 -7.13 13.54 0.63
N VAL A 263 -6.19 12.60 0.75
CA VAL A 263 -4.85 12.86 1.35
C VAL A 263 -3.78 13.24 0.34
N ILE A 264 -4.09 13.12 -0.96
CA ILE A 264 -3.21 13.47 -2.07
C ILE A 264 -3.61 14.86 -2.56
N GLY A 265 -2.67 15.80 -2.68
CA GLY A 265 -2.98 17.19 -3.09
C GLY A 265 -3.01 17.42 -4.60
N GLY A 266 -2.24 16.65 -5.38
CA GLY A 266 -2.22 16.74 -6.83
C GLY A 266 -3.31 15.91 -7.52
N PRO A 267 -3.18 15.65 -8.83
CA PRO A 267 -4.08 14.76 -9.56
C PRO A 267 -4.11 13.38 -8.91
N ARG A 268 -5.32 12.90 -8.60
CA ARG A 268 -5.52 11.56 -8.05
C ARG A 268 -5.71 10.56 -9.18
N SER A 269 -5.26 9.33 -8.97
CA SER A 269 -5.30 8.24 -9.94
C SER A 269 -6.47 7.31 -9.63
N ALA A 270 -6.28 6.47 -8.62
CA ALA A 270 -7.27 5.53 -8.14
C ALA A 270 -7.34 5.53 -6.62
N ALA A 271 -8.45 5.04 -6.08
CA ALA A 271 -8.60 4.67 -4.69
C ALA A 271 -8.75 3.16 -4.60
N MET A 272 -8.50 2.59 -3.43
CA MET A 272 -8.80 1.20 -3.15
C MET A 272 -9.15 1.01 -1.67
N VAL A 273 -9.82 -0.08 -1.39
CA VAL A 273 -10.14 -0.48 -0.01
C VAL A 273 -9.75 -1.92 0.20
N VAL A 274 -9.30 -2.23 1.41
CA VAL A 274 -8.94 -3.59 1.80
C VAL A 274 -9.48 -3.91 3.19
N SER A 275 -10.06 -5.11 3.31
CA SER A 275 -10.47 -5.69 4.59
C SER A 275 -10.09 -7.17 4.59
N PRO A 276 -9.11 -7.61 5.40
CA PRO A 276 -8.66 -8.99 5.39
C PRO A 276 -9.67 -9.90 6.11
N VAL A 277 -9.71 -11.17 5.69
CA VAL A 277 -10.51 -12.21 6.32
C VAL A 277 -9.57 -13.14 7.08
N VAL A 278 -9.72 -13.16 8.40
CA VAL A 278 -8.96 -13.98 9.33
C VAL A 278 -9.28 -15.45 9.06
N LYS A 279 -8.25 -16.30 9.10
CA LYS A 279 -8.39 -17.74 8.93
C LYS A 279 -9.05 -18.34 10.18
N SER A 280 -9.86 -19.38 10.02
CA SER A 280 -10.38 -20.11 11.18
C SER A 280 -9.29 -20.92 11.87
N GLY A 281 -9.44 -21.13 13.19
CA GLY A 281 -8.56 -22.01 13.96
C GLY A 281 -7.17 -21.44 14.24
N LEU A 282 -7.05 -20.13 14.46
CA LEU A 282 -5.78 -19.47 14.77
C LEU A 282 -5.26 -19.66 16.20
N SER A 283 -5.99 -20.38 17.07
CA SER A 283 -5.63 -20.49 18.49
C SER A 283 -4.17 -20.91 18.75
N PRO A 284 -3.61 -21.92 18.05
CA PRO A 284 -2.20 -22.27 18.21
C PRO A 284 -1.23 -21.16 17.73
N GLN A 285 -1.63 -20.40 16.72
CA GLN A 285 -0.79 -19.39 16.06
C GLN A 285 -0.53 -18.18 16.96
N TYR A 286 -1.46 -17.84 17.87
CA TYR A 286 -1.26 -16.75 18.84
C TYR A 286 -0.08 -17.02 19.77
N ALA A 287 0.07 -18.26 20.24
CA ALA A 287 1.21 -18.64 21.08
C ALA A 287 2.52 -18.78 20.29
N LEU A 288 2.45 -19.17 19.01
CA LEU A 288 3.63 -19.43 18.19
C LEU A 288 4.22 -18.18 17.52
N TYR A 289 3.35 -17.24 17.12
CA TYR A 289 3.73 -16.07 16.31
C TYR A 289 3.26 -14.74 16.89
N GLY A 290 2.52 -14.76 17.99
CA GLY A 290 1.93 -13.58 18.60
C GLY A 290 2.33 -13.39 20.05
N PHE A 291 1.52 -12.60 20.74
CA PHE A 291 1.61 -12.30 22.15
C PHE A 291 0.32 -12.71 22.82
N THR A 292 0.43 -13.39 23.96
CA THR A 292 -0.72 -13.89 24.70
C THR A 292 -0.93 -13.14 26.01
N ASN A 293 -2.16 -13.11 26.51
CA ASN A 293 -2.51 -12.57 27.83
C ASN A 293 -2.04 -11.11 28.06
N GLN A 294 -2.20 -10.27 27.05
CA GLN A 294 -1.74 -8.89 27.05
C GLN A 294 -2.78 -7.98 27.72
N THR A 295 -2.32 -7.04 28.54
CA THR A 295 -3.17 -6.11 29.29
C THR A 295 -3.11 -4.70 28.68
N GLY A 296 -4.11 -3.85 28.98
CA GLY A 296 -4.05 -2.42 28.66
C GLY A 296 -4.46 -2.01 27.23
N ILE A 297 -4.67 -2.95 26.31
CA ILE A 297 -5.24 -2.65 24.98
C ILE A 297 -6.76 -2.48 25.07
N VAL A 298 -7.42 -3.40 25.78
CA VAL A 298 -8.83 -3.33 26.14
C VAL A 298 -8.93 -3.35 27.66
N ALA A 299 -9.79 -2.51 28.24
CA ALA A 299 -9.88 -2.40 29.70
C ALA A 299 -10.63 -3.57 30.36
N ALA A 300 -11.57 -4.19 29.64
CA ALA A 300 -12.47 -5.20 30.20
C ALA A 300 -11.84 -6.60 30.36
N PHE A 301 -10.79 -6.91 29.60
CA PHE A 301 -10.17 -8.24 29.58
C PHE A 301 -8.79 -8.20 28.91
N ASN A 302 -8.04 -9.27 29.09
CA ASN A 302 -6.76 -9.47 28.43
C ASN A 302 -6.96 -9.96 27.00
N VAL A 303 -6.02 -9.66 26.14
CA VAL A 303 -6.09 -9.98 24.71
C VAL A 303 -4.88 -10.78 24.25
N ASP A 304 -5.10 -11.63 23.24
CA ASP A 304 -4.00 -12.19 22.45
C ASP A 304 -3.95 -11.44 21.11
N TYR A 305 -2.74 -11.19 20.60
CA TYR A 305 -2.60 -10.57 19.28
C TYR A 305 -1.43 -11.11 18.46
N ILE A 306 -1.56 -11.04 17.13
CA ILE A 306 -0.51 -11.33 16.15
C ILE A 306 -0.32 -10.07 15.31
N ASP A 307 0.93 -9.63 15.19
CA ASP A 307 1.29 -8.52 14.31
C ASP A 307 1.82 -9.06 12.98
N THR A 308 1.35 -8.46 11.88
CA THR A 308 1.74 -8.80 10.52
C THR A 308 1.57 -7.59 9.62
N THR A 309 1.93 -7.70 8.35
CA THR A 309 1.83 -6.60 7.39
C THR A 309 1.06 -7.05 6.17
N ILE A 310 0.19 -6.19 5.64
CA ILE A 310 -0.40 -6.37 4.31
C ILE A 310 0.33 -5.42 3.37
N TYR A 311 0.88 -5.96 2.29
CA TYR A 311 1.52 -5.17 1.25
C TYR A 311 0.55 -4.95 0.11
N VAL A 312 0.39 -3.71 -0.31
CA VAL A 312 -0.43 -3.31 -1.45
C VAL A 312 0.51 -2.88 -2.57
N VAL A 313 0.27 -3.36 -3.79
CA VAL A 313 1.07 -3.01 -4.98
C VAL A 313 0.14 -2.65 -6.13
N GLY A 314 0.33 -1.47 -6.72
CA GLY A 314 -0.32 -1.04 -7.96
C GLY A 314 0.10 -1.92 -9.14
N SER A 315 -0.87 -2.45 -9.89
CA SER A 315 -0.59 -3.38 -11.00
C SER A 315 0.11 -2.73 -12.20
N THR A 316 -0.02 -1.42 -12.37
CA THR A 316 0.52 -0.64 -13.50
C THR A 316 1.63 0.27 -13.01
N THR A 317 1.40 1.03 -11.94
CA THR A 317 2.38 2.01 -11.45
C THR A 317 3.49 1.39 -10.60
N GLY A 318 3.29 0.15 -10.10
CA GLY A 318 4.20 -0.49 -9.17
C GLY A 318 4.24 0.16 -7.78
N THR A 319 3.42 1.18 -7.52
CA THR A 319 3.40 1.87 -6.22
C THR A 319 3.07 0.91 -5.09
N THR A 320 3.77 1.06 -3.97
CA THR A 320 3.63 0.16 -2.83
C THR A 320 3.15 0.90 -1.60
N ALA A 321 2.28 0.27 -0.82
CA ALA A 321 1.95 0.68 0.53
C ALA A 321 2.02 -0.51 1.48
N GLN A 322 2.44 -0.25 2.72
CA GLN A 322 2.46 -1.24 3.79
C GLN A 322 1.37 -0.88 4.79
N ILE A 323 0.58 -1.88 5.18
CA ILE A 323 -0.49 -1.73 6.17
C ILE A 323 -0.10 -2.64 7.34
N PRO A 324 0.46 -2.07 8.42
CA PRO A 324 0.69 -2.81 9.66
C PRO A 324 -0.64 -3.24 10.27
N VAL A 325 -0.81 -4.54 10.48
CA VAL A 325 -2.06 -5.13 10.96
C VAL A 325 -1.83 -5.92 12.23
N ARG A 326 -2.70 -5.68 13.22
CA ARG A 326 -2.79 -6.45 14.46
C ARG A 326 -4.06 -7.28 14.43
N ILE A 327 -3.93 -8.60 14.34
CA ILE A 327 -5.04 -9.53 14.51
C ILE A 327 -5.22 -9.75 16.01
N ILE A 328 -6.39 -9.43 16.55
CA ILE A 328 -6.62 -9.40 18.00
C ILE A 328 -7.85 -10.21 18.39
N ARG A 329 -7.75 -10.92 19.51
CA ARG A 329 -8.87 -11.63 20.13
C ARG A 329 -8.86 -11.46 21.64
N ARG A 330 -9.99 -11.76 22.28
CA ARG A 330 -10.05 -11.95 23.73
C ARG A 330 -9.26 -13.21 24.13
N THR A 331 -8.50 -13.13 25.23
CA THR A 331 -7.81 -14.29 25.81
C THR A 331 -8.84 -15.29 26.34
N VAL A 332 -8.66 -16.57 26.04
CA VAL A 332 -9.54 -17.68 26.47
C VAL A 332 -9.15 -18.16 27.86
#